data_AF-A0A2K8SXB9-F1
#
_entry.id   AF-A0A2K8SXB9-F1
#
_cell.length_a   1.000
_cell.length_b   1.000
_cell.length_c   1.000
_cell.angle_alpha   90.00
_cell.angle_beta   90.00
_cell.angle_gamma   90.00
#
_symmetry.space_group_name_H-M   'P 1'
#
loop_
_entity.id
_entity.type
_entity.pdbx_description
1 polymer ?
#
loop_
_entity_poly.entity_id
_entity_poly.type
_entity_poly.pdbx_seq_one_letter_code
_entity_poly.pdbx_strand_id
1 'polypeptide(L)' 'MQNQLGFVLKLLLLSALLSVLIKYAGPSLSIPATATNALIIVLLPIAIMAIALLWRFQAQKQN' A
#
# COMPACT_ATOMS: atom_id res chain seq x y z
N MET A 1 27.74 13.10 3.20
CA MET A 1 26.61 12.32 2.66
C MET A 1 26.81 10.87 3.09
N GLN A 2 26.07 10.40 4.09
CA GLN A 2 26.22 9.03 4.61
C GLN A 2 25.81 8.04 3.51
N ASN A 3 26.63 7.02 3.25
CA ASN A 3 26.47 6.07 2.15
C ASN A 3 25.07 5.41 2.12
N GLN A 4 24.14 5.97 1.35
CA GLN A 4 22.75 5.50 1.23
C GLN A 4 22.61 4.19 0.44
N LEU A 5 23.71 3.70 -0.15
CA LEU A 5 23.73 2.47 -0.94
C LEU A 5 23.14 1.28 -0.18
N GLY A 6 23.42 1.16 1.12
CA GLY A 6 22.84 0.09 1.95
C GLY A 6 21.32 0.18 2.10
N PHE A 7 20.76 1.40 2.16
CA PHE A 7 19.31 1.61 2.21
C PHE A 7 18.67 1.27 0.86
N VAL A 8 19.27 1.73 -0.25
CA VAL A 8 18.77 1.45 -1.60
C VAL A 8 18.77 -0.04 -1.90
N LEU A 9 19.81 -0.78 -1.52
CA LEU A 9 19.87 -2.23 -1.69
C LEU A 9 18.76 -2.95 -0.91
N LYS A 10 18.51 -2.56 0.35
CA LYS A 10 17.41 -3.13 1.14
C LYS A 10 16.05 -2.86 0.51
N LEU A 11 15.84 -1.62 0.04
CA LEU A 11 14.60 -1.23 -0.62
C LEU A 11 14.39 -2.01 -1.93
N LEU A 12 15.46 -2.19 -2.70
CA LEU A 12 15.42 -2.94 -3.96
C LEU A 12 15.06 -4.41 -3.71
N LEU A 13 15.68 -5.06 -2.72
CA LEU A 13 15.36 -6.43 -2.35
C LEU A 13 13.92 -6.57 -1.88
N LEU A 14 13.43 -5.64 -1.05
CA LEU A 14 12.05 -5.65 -0.57
C LEU A 14 11.06 -5.45 -1.71
N SER A 15 11.36 -4.54 -2.65
CA SER A 15 10.52 -4.27 -3.82
C SER A 15 10.50 -5.45 -4.79
N ALA A 16 11.65 -6.09 -5.02
CA ALA A 16 11.75 -7.28 -5.85
C ALA A 16 10.95 -8.44 -5.24
N LEU A 17 11.07 -8.66 -3.92
CA LEU A 17 10.28 -9.67 -3.22
C LEU A 17 8.78 -9.38 -3.33
N LEU A 18 8.37 -8.14 -3.08
CA LEU A 18 6.97 -7.72 -3.20
C LEU A 18 6.44 -7.92 -4.62
N SER A 19 7.24 -7.60 -5.65
CA SER A 19 6.89 -7.82 -7.05
C SER A 19 6.67 -9.31 -7.37
N VAL A 20 7.56 -10.18 -6.90
CA VAL A 20 7.43 -11.64 -7.04
C VAL A 20 6.17 -12.13 -6.34
N LEU A 21 5.93 -11.68 -5.10
CA LEU A 21 4.72 -12.03 -4.36
C LEU A 21 3.45 -11.61 -5.12
N ILE A 22 3.38 -10.38 -5.62
CA ILE A 22 2.20 -9.93 -6.38
C ILE A 22 2.02 -10.76 -7.66
N LYS A 23 3.10 -11.02 -8.40
CA LYS A 23 3.04 -11.74 -9.68
C LYS A 23 2.55 -13.18 -9.54
N TYR A 24 3.02 -13.89 -8.51
CA TYR A 24 2.75 -15.32 -8.36
C TYR A 24 1.64 -15.62 -7.35
N ALA A 25 1.47 -14.80 -6.31
CA ALA A 25 0.36 -14.98 -5.35
C ALA A 25 -0.95 -14.37 -5.87
N GLY A 26 -0.91 -13.33 -6.71
CA GLY A 26 -2.11 -12.70 -7.29
C GLY A 26 -3.04 -13.69 -8.00
N PRO A 27 -2.57 -14.48 -8.98
CA PRO A 27 -3.38 -15.50 -9.64
C PRO A 27 -3.82 -16.65 -8.72
N SER A 28 -3.09 -16.89 -7.64
CA SER A 28 -3.44 -17.91 -6.63
C SER A 28 -4.57 -17.46 -5.71
N LEU A 29 -4.78 -16.15 -5.59
CA LEU A 29 -5.92 -15.56 -4.89
C LEU A 29 -7.14 -15.59 -5.81
N SER A 30 -7.94 -16.65 -5.68
CA SER A 30 -9.25 -16.73 -6.33
C SER A 30 -10.19 -15.70 -5.68
N ILE A 31 -10.18 -14.47 -6.18
CA ILE A 31 -11.11 -13.42 -5.78
C ILE A 31 -12.29 -13.45 -6.76
N PRO A 32 -13.50 -13.83 -6.30
CA PRO A 32 -14.69 -13.81 -7.15
C PRO A 32 -14.96 -12.40 -7.67
N ALA A 33 -15.33 -12.27 -8.95
CA ALA A 33 -15.69 -11.01 -9.58
C ALA A 33 -17.10 -10.54 -9.16
N THR A 34 -17.30 -10.28 -7.87
CA THR A 34 -18.55 -9.77 -7.30
C THR A 34 -18.51 -8.25 -7.17
N ALA A 35 -19.68 -7.61 -7.21
CA ALA A 35 -19.80 -6.17 -7.01
C ALA A 35 -19.21 -5.71 -5.67
N THR A 36 -19.36 -6.51 -4.61
CA THR A 36 -18.79 -6.23 -3.28
C THR A 36 -17.26 -6.18 -3.31
N ASN A 37 -16.61 -7.15 -3.94
CA ASN A 37 -15.15 -7.19 -4.02
C ASN A 37 -14.60 -6.01 -4.84
N ALA A 38 -15.25 -5.70 -5.95
CA ALA A 38 -14.91 -4.53 -6.76
C ALA A 38 -15.06 -3.23 -5.95
N LEU A 39 -16.16 -3.08 -5.20
CA LEU A 39 -16.39 -1.91 -4.35
C LEU A 39 -15.32 -1.79 -3.26
N ILE A 40 -14.93 -2.88 -2.61
CA ILE A 40 -13.88 -2.87 -1.58
C ILE A 40 -12.55 -2.42 -2.19
N ILE A 41 -12.12 -2.99 -3.32
CA ILE A 41 -10.84 -2.66 -3.96
C ILE A 41 -10.78 -1.17 -4.36
N VAL A 42 -11.90 -0.60 -4.81
CA VAL A 42 -11.99 0.81 -5.22
C VAL A 42 -12.10 1.75 -4.02
N LEU A 43 -12.94 1.42 -3.03
CA LEU A 43 -13.26 2.31 -1.91
C LEU A 43 -12.18 2.32 -0.83
N LEU A 44 -11.49 1.19 -0.61
CA LEU A 44 -10.49 1.06 0.44
C LEU A 44 -9.34 2.08 0.36
N PRO A 45 -8.66 2.30 -0.80
CA PRO A 45 -7.60 3.31 -0.88
C PRO A 45 -8.13 4.73 -0.62
N ILE A 46 -9.37 5.02 -1.04
CA ILE A 46 -10.03 6.31 -0.79
C ILE A 46 -10.29 6.47 0.71
N ALA A 47 -10.83 5.45 1.36
CA ALA A 47 -11.10 5.47 2.79
C ALA A 47 -9.82 5.63 3.62
N ILE A 48 -8.75 4.89 3.28
CA ILE A 48 -7.45 5.02 3.94
C ILE A 48 -6.92 6.45 3.81
N MET A 49 -6.96 7.02 2.61
CA MET A 49 -6.49 8.38 2.37
C MET A 49 -7.35 9.42 3.10
N ALA A 50 -8.67 9.26 3.12
CA ALA A 50 -9.58 10.11 3.87
C ALA A 50 -9.27 10.08 5.37
N ILE A 51 -9.07 8.90 5.95
CA ILE A 51 -8.70 8.74 7.36
C ILE A 51 -7.36 9.40 7.65
N ALA A 52 -6.35 9.19 6.80
CA ALA A 52 -5.03 9.79 6.96
C ALA A 52 -5.08 11.33 6.91
N LEU A 53 -5.90 11.89 6.01
CA LEU A 53 -6.10 13.34 5.90
C LEU A 53 -6.88 13.92 7.09
N LEU A 54 -7.92 13.22 7.56
CA LEU A 54 -8.66 13.63 8.76
C LEU A 54 -7.77 13.61 10.00
N TRP A 55 -6.94 12.58 10.15
CA TRP A 55 -5.95 12.52 11.22
C TRP A 55 -4.97 13.69 11.15
N ARG A 56 -4.42 13.94 9.96
CA ARG A 56 -3.50 15.07 9.73
C ARG A 56 -4.17 16.40 10.06
N PHE A 57 -5.43 16.61 9.66
CA PHE A 57 -6.17 17.83 9.94
C PHE A 57 -6.36 18.05 11.45
N GLN A 58 -6.71 17.00 12.20
CA GLN A 58 -6.81 17.09 13.66
C GLN A 58 -5.47 17.37 14.32
N ALA A 59 -4.39 16.72 13.87
CA ALA A 59 -3.05 16.95 14.39
C ALA A 59 -2.55 18.40 14.14
N GLN A 60 -2.93 19.01 13.02
CA GLN A 60 -2.62 20.43 12.74
C GLN A 60 -3.45 21.40 13.59
N LYS A 61 -4.67 21.03 13.99
CA LYS A 61 -5.52 21.85 14.88
C LYS A 61 -5.05 21.85 16.34
N GLN A 62 -4.27 20.85 16.75
CA GLN A 62 -3.77 20.70 18.12
C GLN A 62 -2.39 21.35 18.36
N ASN A 63 -1.75 21.88 17.32
CA ASN A 63 -0.55 22.71 17.39
C ASN A 63 -0.90 24.18 17.18
#